data_AF-A0A1D6MHJ2-F1
#
_entry.id   AF-A0A1D6MHJ2-F1
#
_cell.length_a   1.000
_cell.length_b   1.000
_cell.length_c   1.000
_cell.angle_alpha   90.00
_cell.angle_beta   90.00
_cell.angle_gamma   90.00
#
_symmetry.space_group_name_H-M   'P 1'
#
loop_
_entity.id
_entity.type
_entity.pdbx_description
1 polymer ?
#
loop_
_entity_poly.entity_id
_entity_poly.type
_entity_poly.pdbx_seq_one_letter_code
_entity_poly.pdbx_strand_id
1 'polypeptide(L)'
;MEPMDSQLTALALSDSDSASVEGAAADAADADLQALRRLSDNLAAAFRSPDDFAFLADARIVVPGAPDLRVHRCVLCARSPFLRDAFARRAASAGEEEKDKDSYMCKVELRDLLGDEVEVGYDALRLVLDYLYSGRVAALPKAACLCVDEDACAHVGCRPAVAFMAQVLFAASTFDVAELTNLFQRRLLDVLDKVEVDNLPLVLSVANLCSKSCVKLLERCLDVVVRSNLDMIALEKKLPPDVVKEIVDARVSLGLVSPEDKGFPNIHVRRIHRALDSDDVELVRMLLKEGKTNLDDAYALHYAVEHCDSKITTELLDLALADVNHRNPRGYTVLHIAAMRREPKIIVSLLTKGARPSDLTFDDRKAVQISKRLTKHGDYFGPTEDGKPSPKDRLCIEVLEQAERRDPQLGEASVSLAIEGDSARGRLLYLENRVALARILFPMEARVAMDIAQVDGTLEFTLVSSVNLPAEIQRTVDLNDTPFTMKEEHLARMRALSKTVEVGKRFFPRCSKVLDTIMDDEAEMASLGRDTSAEKKRRFHDLQDLVQKAFSEDKEENDRSAARSPSSSSTTTTSIGAVRPRR
;
A
#
# COMPACT_ATOMS: atom_id res chain seq x y z
N MET A 1 59.49 -6.04 20.28
CA MET A 1 60.53 -4.99 20.30
C MET A 1 59.89 -3.78 20.97
N GLU A 2 59.88 -3.80 22.30
CA GLU A 2 59.53 -2.67 23.17
C GLU A 2 60.81 -2.22 23.88
N PRO A 3 60.89 -0.94 24.28
CA PRO A 3 61.42 -0.62 25.60
C PRO A 3 60.68 0.60 26.22
N MET A 4 60.73 0.94 27.52
CA MET A 4 61.13 0.33 28.78
C MET A 4 60.79 1.38 29.85
N ASP A 5 60.39 0.92 31.03
CA ASP A 5 60.17 1.68 32.25
C ASP A 5 61.37 2.54 32.71
N SER A 6 61.08 3.64 33.43
CA SER A 6 62.00 4.23 34.40
C SER A 6 61.21 5.01 35.47
N GLN A 7 61.12 4.39 36.65
CA GLN A 7 60.62 4.99 37.90
C GLN A 7 61.60 6.06 38.41
N LEU A 8 61.09 7.14 39.01
CA LEU A 8 61.75 7.84 40.11
C LEU A 8 60.71 8.61 40.95
N THR A 9 60.37 8.04 42.10
CA THR A 9 59.71 8.65 43.25
C THR A 9 60.60 9.69 43.92
N ALA A 10 60.07 10.89 44.22
CA ALA A 10 60.43 11.63 45.43
C ALA A 10 59.47 12.82 45.72
N LEU A 11 58.87 12.73 46.90
CA LEU A 11 58.54 13.81 47.85
C LEU A 11 57.20 14.55 47.73
N ALA A 12 56.39 14.28 48.75
CA ALA A 12 55.11 14.87 49.10
C ALA A 12 55.22 16.31 49.58
N LEU A 13 54.25 17.15 49.16
CA LEU A 13 53.68 18.24 49.94
C LEU A 13 52.20 18.45 49.54
N SER A 14 51.32 18.04 50.46
CA SER A 14 50.07 18.69 50.88
C SER A 14 49.15 19.40 49.86
N ASP A 15 47.93 18.85 49.81
CA ASP A 15 46.64 19.55 49.96
C ASP A 15 45.93 20.15 48.72
N SER A 16 45.01 19.34 48.18
CA SER A 16 43.56 19.62 48.20
C SER A 16 43.05 20.90 47.49
N ASP A 17 43.15 20.99 46.17
CA ASP A 17 42.36 21.98 45.40
C ASP A 17 42.05 21.61 43.92
N SER A 18 42.39 20.41 43.46
CA SER A 18 42.16 20.01 42.05
C SER A 18 40.79 19.40 41.76
N ALA A 19 40.04 18.97 42.80
CA ALA A 19 38.72 18.35 42.61
C ALA A 19 37.60 19.37 42.30
N SER A 20 37.78 20.65 42.67
CA SER A 20 36.78 21.71 42.44
C SER A 20 36.78 22.22 40.99
N VAL A 21 37.94 22.20 40.32
CA VAL A 21 38.09 22.69 38.94
C VAL A 21 37.52 21.68 37.94
N GLU A 22 37.70 20.37 38.16
CA GLU A 22 37.06 19.32 37.35
C GLU A 22 35.54 19.31 37.53
N GLY A 23 35.05 19.52 38.76
CA GLY A 23 33.61 19.66 39.05
C GLY A 23 32.99 20.88 38.38
N ALA A 24 33.62 22.06 38.47
CA ALA A 24 33.14 23.28 37.83
C ALA A 24 33.15 23.20 36.29
N ALA A 25 34.14 22.51 35.70
CA ALA A 25 34.18 22.26 34.27
C ALA A 25 33.08 21.29 33.81
N ALA A 26 32.79 20.25 34.62
CA ALA A 26 31.69 19.33 34.36
C ALA A 26 30.32 20.03 34.46
N ASP A 27 30.13 20.88 35.46
CA ASP A 27 28.89 21.66 35.65
C ASP A 27 28.67 22.67 34.52
N ALA A 28 29.74 23.33 34.05
CA ALA A 28 29.67 24.24 32.91
C ALA A 28 29.31 23.50 31.61
N ALA A 29 29.90 22.33 31.37
CA ALA A 29 29.58 21.50 30.21
C ALA A 29 28.12 21.01 30.24
N ASP A 30 27.59 20.66 31.42
CA ASP A 30 26.18 20.28 31.55
C ASP A 30 25.24 21.48 31.30
N ALA A 31 25.59 22.67 31.80
CA ALA A 31 24.83 23.90 31.55
C ALA A 31 24.76 24.25 30.06
N ASP A 32 25.88 24.15 29.34
CA ASP A 32 25.93 24.38 27.89
C ASP A 32 25.11 23.34 27.11
N LEU A 33 25.19 22.06 27.50
CA LEU A 33 24.37 21.00 26.93
C LEU A 33 22.87 21.25 27.16
N GLN A 34 22.48 21.72 28.34
CA GLN A 34 21.09 22.09 28.63
C GLN A 34 20.63 23.28 27.79
N ALA A 35 21.48 24.30 27.61
CA ALA A 35 21.17 25.46 26.78
C ALA A 35 20.96 25.07 25.30
N LEU A 36 21.82 24.21 24.76
CA LEU A 36 21.69 23.67 23.39
C LEU A 36 20.45 22.77 23.24
N ARG A 37 20.13 21.96 24.25
CA ARG A 37 18.89 21.17 24.26
C ARG A 37 17.66 22.06 24.22
N ARG A 38 17.60 23.14 25.02
CA ARG A 38 16.51 24.10 25.00
C ARG A 38 16.38 24.80 23.64
N LEU A 39 17.48 25.19 23.02
CA LEU A 39 17.48 25.75 21.67
C LEU A 39 16.91 24.76 20.64
N SER A 40 17.36 23.50 20.70
CA SER A 40 16.86 22.40 19.87
C SER A 40 15.36 22.16 20.06
N ASP A 41 14.89 22.11 21.31
CA ASP A 41 13.48 21.94 21.66
C ASP A 41 12.62 23.10 21.13
N ASN A 42 13.11 24.35 21.27
CA ASN A 42 12.40 25.55 20.80
C ASN A 42 12.28 25.59 19.27
N LEU A 43 13.35 25.28 18.54
CA LEU A 43 13.31 25.21 17.07
C LEU A 43 12.42 24.04 16.59
N ALA A 44 12.47 22.90 17.28
CA ALA A 44 11.59 21.77 16.98
C ALA A 44 10.11 22.13 17.22
N ALA A 45 9.79 22.87 18.29
CA ALA A 45 8.43 23.32 18.58
C ALA A 45 7.89 24.23 17.46
N ALA A 46 8.73 25.09 16.87
CA ALA A 46 8.35 25.93 15.74
C ALA A 46 7.89 25.13 14.51
N PHE A 47 8.42 23.91 14.31
CA PHE A 47 8.00 23.03 13.22
C PHE A 47 6.86 22.08 13.62
N ARG A 48 6.86 21.57 14.85
CA ARG A 48 5.89 20.57 15.32
C ARG A 48 4.53 21.16 15.65
N SER A 49 4.47 22.43 16.05
CA SER A 49 3.25 23.18 16.38
C SER A 49 2.94 24.22 15.29
N PRO A 50 2.45 23.78 14.11
CA PRO A 50 2.23 24.69 12.98
C PRO A 50 1.15 25.74 13.24
N ASP A 51 0.32 25.57 14.27
CA ASP A 51 -0.73 26.53 14.64
C ASP A 51 -0.16 27.69 15.46
N ASP A 52 0.69 27.40 16.46
CA ASP A 52 1.32 28.41 17.32
C ASP A 52 2.27 29.32 16.55
N PHE A 53 2.93 28.77 15.53
CA PHE A 53 3.95 29.47 14.73
C PHE A 53 3.52 29.66 13.27
N ALA A 54 2.23 29.47 12.96
CA ALA A 54 1.66 29.59 11.61
C ALA A 54 2.08 30.87 10.89
N PHE A 55 2.07 31.98 11.63
CA PHE A 55 2.34 33.33 11.13
C PHE A 55 3.82 33.58 10.80
N LEU A 56 4.74 32.71 11.27
CA LEU A 56 6.17 32.81 10.98
C LEU A 56 6.60 31.96 9.77
N ALA A 57 5.80 30.98 9.38
CA ALA A 57 6.13 30.12 8.24
C ALA A 57 6.10 30.94 6.94
N ASP A 58 7.22 30.95 6.21
CA ASP A 58 7.39 31.72 4.98
C ASP A 58 7.39 30.83 3.72
N ALA A 59 7.26 29.52 3.90
CA ALA A 59 7.07 28.56 2.82
C ALA A 59 6.20 27.37 3.24
N ARG A 60 5.65 26.67 2.24
CA ARG A 60 4.95 25.40 2.41
C ARG A 60 5.42 24.37 1.39
N ILE A 61 5.69 23.16 1.85
CA ILE A 61 6.03 22.02 0.99
C ILE A 61 4.77 21.19 0.79
N VAL A 62 4.32 21.09 -0.46
CA VAL A 62 3.14 20.33 -0.83
C VAL A 62 3.54 18.88 -1.09
N VAL A 63 3.00 17.99 -0.28
CA VAL A 63 3.18 16.54 -0.40
C VAL A 63 1.88 15.96 -0.95
N PRO A 64 1.90 15.26 -2.10
CA PRO A 64 0.69 14.68 -2.68
C PRO A 64 -0.05 13.77 -1.68
N GLY A 65 -1.35 13.99 -1.50
CA GLY A 65 -2.21 13.15 -0.63
C GLY A 65 -2.05 13.36 0.88
N ALA A 66 -1.24 14.33 1.31
CA ALA A 66 -0.99 14.63 2.72
C ALA A 66 -1.15 16.15 3.00
N PRO A 67 -1.29 16.58 4.26
CA PRO A 67 -1.35 18.00 4.59
C PRO A 67 -0.04 18.72 4.24
N ASP A 68 -0.15 19.97 3.77
CA ASP A 68 0.98 20.84 3.46
C ASP A 68 1.90 21.04 4.69
N LEU A 69 3.21 20.86 4.53
CA LEU A 69 4.18 21.11 5.59
C LEU A 69 4.59 22.59 5.58
N ARG A 70 4.17 23.34 6.61
CA ARG A 70 4.62 24.72 6.83
C ARG A 70 6.07 24.73 7.33
N VAL A 71 6.92 25.48 6.66
CA VAL A 71 8.36 25.52 6.93
C VAL A 71 8.90 26.96 6.94
N HIS A 72 10.09 27.10 7.50
CA HIS A 72 10.81 28.35 7.68
C HIS A 72 12.10 28.26 6.87
N ARG A 73 12.15 28.95 5.73
CA ARG A 73 13.28 28.89 4.78
C ARG A 73 14.60 29.22 5.46
N CYS A 74 14.63 30.21 6.36
CA CYS A 74 15.85 30.60 7.07
C CYS A 74 16.49 29.43 7.85
N VAL A 75 15.68 28.62 8.54
CA VAL A 75 16.16 27.46 9.31
C VAL A 75 16.66 26.37 8.36
N LEU A 76 15.87 26.05 7.32
CA LEU A 76 16.22 25.01 6.36
C LEU A 76 17.47 25.36 5.54
N CYS A 77 17.56 26.59 5.01
CA CYS A 77 18.72 27.09 4.26
C CYS A 77 19.99 27.13 5.10
N ALA A 78 19.88 27.42 6.40
CA ALA A 78 21.03 27.43 7.30
C ALA A 78 21.60 26.01 7.51
N ARG A 79 20.75 24.98 7.45
CA ARG A 79 21.08 23.60 7.81
C ARG A 79 21.30 22.68 6.60
N SER A 80 20.85 23.09 5.42
CA SER A 80 21.00 22.34 4.16
C SER A 80 21.48 23.28 3.04
N PRO A 81 22.71 23.06 2.51
CA PRO A 81 23.21 23.78 1.33
C PRO A 81 22.29 23.61 0.11
N PHE A 82 21.81 22.39 -0.13
CA PHE A 82 20.86 22.11 -1.20
C PHE A 82 19.59 22.97 -1.09
N LEU A 83 18.94 23.00 0.08
CA LEU A 83 17.71 23.78 0.26
C LEU A 83 17.98 25.28 0.10
N ARG A 84 19.15 25.76 0.54
CA ARG A 84 19.58 27.15 0.33
C ARG A 84 19.63 27.50 -1.15
N ASP A 85 20.28 26.67 -1.95
CA ASP A 85 20.40 26.91 -3.39
C ASP A 85 19.05 26.74 -4.10
N ALA A 86 18.22 25.77 -3.69
CA ALA A 86 16.89 25.56 -4.22
C ALA A 86 15.97 26.77 -3.98
N PHE A 87 15.92 27.28 -2.74
CA PHE A 87 15.14 28.47 -2.40
C PHE A 87 15.72 29.74 -3.05
N ALA A 88 17.05 29.86 -3.20
CA ALA A 88 17.69 30.98 -3.90
C ALA A 88 17.35 31.00 -5.40
N ARG A 89 17.41 29.86 -6.09
CA ARG A 89 17.00 29.74 -7.51
C ARG A 89 15.52 30.10 -7.69
N ARG A 90 14.66 29.69 -6.75
CA ARG A 90 13.23 30.02 -6.80
C ARG A 90 12.99 31.52 -6.56
N ALA A 91 13.70 32.13 -5.61
CA ALA A 91 13.64 33.57 -5.39
C ALA A 91 14.13 34.38 -6.60
N ALA A 92 15.11 33.87 -7.35
CA ALA A 92 15.62 34.52 -8.56
C ALA A 92 14.70 34.35 -9.79
N SER A 93 13.91 33.28 -9.85
CA SER A 93 12.97 33.00 -10.94
C SER A 93 11.58 33.59 -10.71
N ALA A 94 11.26 33.99 -9.48
CA ALA A 94 10.08 34.80 -9.18
C ALA A 94 10.27 36.21 -9.76
N GLY A 95 9.97 36.34 -11.06
CA GLY A 95 9.81 37.64 -11.73
C GLY A 95 8.69 38.45 -11.08
N GLU A 96 8.65 39.75 -11.37
CA GLU A 96 7.75 40.75 -10.75
C GLU A 96 6.23 40.44 -10.83
N GLU A 97 5.84 39.32 -11.42
CA GLU A 97 4.48 38.88 -11.73
C GLU A 97 3.83 38.05 -10.60
N GLU A 98 4.54 37.63 -9.55
CA GLU A 98 3.93 37.08 -8.31
C GLU A 98 3.52 38.20 -7.32
N LYS A 99 3.05 39.34 -7.85
CA LYS A 99 2.40 40.43 -7.08
C LYS A 99 0.91 40.18 -6.86
N ASP A 100 0.48 38.93 -6.77
CA ASP A 100 -0.80 38.63 -6.14
C ASP A 100 -0.65 38.88 -4.63
N LYS A 101 -1.26 39.98 -4.20
CA LYS A 101 -1.12 40.58 -2.87
C LYS A 101 -1.53 39.69 -1.69
N ASP A 102 -2.00 38.48 -1.95
CA ASP A 102 -2.58 37.57 -0.95
C ASP A 102 -1.80 36.24 -0.77
N SER A 103 -0.61 36.07 -1.36
CA SER A 103 0.23 34.88 -1.09
C SER A 103 1.63 35.23 -0.59
N TYR A 104 1.75 35.55 0.70
CA TYR A 104 3.03 35.78 1.37
C TYR A 104 3.87 34.48 1.52
N MET A 105 3.29 33.31 1.25
CA MET A 105 3.94 32.00 1.47
C MET A 105 4.44 31.40 0.17
N CYS A 106 5.75 31.14 0.09
CA CYS A 106 6.34 30.41 -1.04
C CYS A 106 5.84 28.96 -1.08
N LYS A 107 5.13 28.59 -2.15
CA LYS A 107 4.69 27.20 -2.38
C LYS A 107 5.77 26.45 -3.16
N VAL A 108 6.17 25.28 -2.64
CA VAL A 108 7.13 24.37 -3.27
C VAL A 108 6.52 22.96 -3.30
N GLU A 109 6.54 22.29 -4.45
CA GLU A 109 6.06 20.92 -4.55
C GLU A 109 7.19 19.95 -4.20
N LEU A 110 6.89 18.84 -3.51
CA LEU A 110 7.92 17.88 -3.09
C LEU A 110 8.71 17.31 -4.27
N ARG A 111 8.03 17.06 -5.40
CA ARG A 111 8.63 16.60 -6.66
C ARG A 111 9.66 17.57 -7.21
N ASP A 112 9.50 18.88 -7.00
CA ASP A 112 10.46 19.89 -7.45
C ASP A 112 11.76 19.83 -6.64
N LEU A 113 11.70 19.30 -5.42
CA LEU A 113 12.86 19.17 -4.52
C LEU A 113 13.57 17.81 -4.66
N LEU A 114 12.82 16.72 -4.87
CA LEU A 114 13.35 15.36 -4.80
C LEU A 114 13.30 14.59 -6.14
N GLY A 115 12.62 15.12 -7.15
CA GLY A 115 12.36 14.42 -8.42
C GLY A 115 11.32 13.29 -8.30
N ASP A 116 11.15 12.56 -9.39
CA ASP A 116 10.16 11.47 -9.53
C ASP A 116 10.78 10.07 -9.38
N GLU A 117 12.08 9.97 -9.13
CA GLU A 117 12.81 8.70 -9.09
C GLU A 117 12.44 7.84 -7.87
N VAL A 118 12.17 8.48 -6.73
CA VAL A 118 11.81 7.81 -5.47
C VAL A 118 10.65 8.56 -4.81
N GLU A 119 9.52 7.89 -4.66
CA GLU A 119 8.36 8.44 -3.94
C GLU A 119 8.65 8.53 -2.43
N VAL A 120 8.87 9.75 -1.94
CA VAL A 120 9.09 10.05 -0.52
C VAL A 120 7.77 10.42 0.14
N GLY A 121 7.37 9.63 1.14
CA GLY A 121 6.14 9.86 1.90
C GLY A 121 6.25 11.01 2.91
N TYR A 122 5.09 11.49 3.35
CA TYR A 122 4.96 12.57 4.34
C TYR A 122 5.77 12.32 5.62
N ASP A 123 5.66 11.14 6.23
CA ASP A 123 6.35 10.83 7.49
C ASP A 123 7.88 10.79 7.36
N ALA A 124 8.39 10.29 6.22
CA ALA A 124 9.82 10.26 5.95
C ALA A 124 10.37 11.68 5.78
N LEU A 125 9.68 12.52 4.99
CA LEU A 125 10.03 13.93 4.82
C LEU A 125 9.96 14.69 6.15
N ARG A 126 8.88 14.50 6.91
CA ARG A 126 8.69 15.13 8.23
C ARG A 126 9.81 14.77 9.19
N LEU A 127 10.30 13.53 9.19
CA LEU A 127 11.45 13.13 10.02
C LEU A 127 12.73 13.87 9.62
N VAL A 128 13.01 14.01 8.32
CA VAL A 128 14.18 14.75 7.83
C VAL A 128 14.08 16.23 8.18
N LEU A 129 12.92 16.85 7.98
CA LEU A 129 12.72 18.26 8.35
C LEU A 129 12.81 18.45 9.86
N ASP A 130 12.19 17.60 10.67
CA ASP A 130 12.30 17.65 12.13
C ASP A 130 13.76 17.54 12.60
N TYR A 131 14.57 16.74 11.92
CA TYR A 131 16.02 16.68 12.16
C TYR A 131 16.72 18.00 11.80
N LEU A 132 16.35 18.66 10.70
CA LEU A 132 16.92 19.96 10.33
C LEU A 132 16.62 21.04 11.38
N TYR A 133 15.41 21.04 11.95
CA TYR A 133 15.01 21.95 13.03
C TYR A 133 15.66 21.61 14.37
N SER A 134 15.58 20.35 14.78
CA SER A 134 15.96 19.93 16.14
C SER A 134 17.42 19.52 16.26
N GLY A 135 18.08 19.12 15.17
CA GLY A 135 19.39 18.44 15.21
C GLY A 135 19.37 17.06 15.89
N ARG A 136 18.19 16.52 16.22
CA ARG A 136 18.00 15.22 16.87
C ARG A 136 17.17 14.31 16.00
N VAL A 137 17.52 13.02 16.01
CA VAL A 137 16.77 12.01 15.26
C VAL A 137 15.55 11.63 16.07
N ALA A 138 14.36 11.92 15.55
CA ALA A 138 13.11 11.54 16.17
C ALA A 138 12.95 10.01 16.25
N ALA A 139 12.09 9.56 17.17
CA ALA A 139 11.66 8.17 17.20
C ALA A 139 10.98 7.80 15.87
N LEU A 140 11.20 6.57 15.40
CA LEU A 140 10.61 6.12 14.14
C LEU A 140 9.08 6.07 14.28
N PRO A 141 8.31 6.65 13.33
CA PRO A 141 6.86 6.65 13.37
C PRO A 141 6.33 5.23 13.16
N LYS A 142 5.80 4.62 14.22
CA LYS A 142 5.29 3.24 14.20
C LYS A 142 4.28 2.99 13.08
N ALA A 143 3.37 3.94 12.85
CA ALA A 143 2.36 3.87 11.80
C ALA A 143 2.96 3.71 10.38
N ALA A 144 4.13 4.29 10.12
CA ALA A 144 4.77 4.23 8.80
C ALA A 144 5.78 3.08 8.66
N CYS A 145 6.37 2.62 9.78
CA CYS A 145 7.45 1.63 9.77
C CYS A 145 7.00 0.20 10.08
N LEU A 146 5.87 0.00 10.78
CA LEU A 146 5.37 -1.32 11.12
C LEU A 146 4.44 -1.82 10.01
N CYS A 147 4.49 -3.13 9.75
CA CYS A 147 3.50 -3.78 8.91
C CYS A 147 2.33 -4.30 9.75
N VAL A 148 1.26 -4.74 9.10
CA VAL A 148 0.04 -5.23 9.77
C VAL A 148 0.22 -6.64 10.37
N ASP A 149 1.27 -7.36 9.98
CA ASP A 149 1.57 -8.73 10.44
C ASP A 149 2.23 -8.73 11.84
N GLU A 150 1.52 -8.27 12.86
CA GLU A 150 2.04 -8.08 14.22
C GLU A 150 2.48 -9.40 14.90
N ASP A 151 1.81 -10.51 14.59
CA ASP A 151 2.04 -11.80 15.25
C ASP A 151 3.30 -12.52 14.71
N ALA A 152 3.62 -12.36 13.41
CA ALA A 152 4.67 -13.14 12.75
C ALA A 152 5.85 -12.30 12.25
N CYS A 153 5.75 -10.96 12.23
CA CYS A 153 6.82 -10.10 11.75
C CYS A 153 7.54 -9.38 12.89
N ALA A 154 8.87 -9.54 12.99
CA ALA A 154 9.69 -8.77 13.93
C ALA A 154 9.89 -7.29 13.52
N HIS A 155 9.30 -6.86 12.39
CA HIS A 155 9.39 -5.52 11.80
C HIS A 155 10.82 -4.97 11.58
N VAL A 156 11.82 -5.85 11.41
CA VAL A 156 13.21 -5.45 11.15
C VAL A 156 13.49 -5.19 9.67
N GLY A 157 13.01 -6.08 8.79
CA GLY A 157 13.26 -6.06 7.34
C GLY A 157 11.99 -6.11 6.48
N CYS A 158 10.83 -5.82 7.07
CA CYS A 158 9.55 -5.78 6.33
C CYS A 158 9.49 -4.58 5.38
N ARG A 159 8.62 -4.66 4.37
CA ARG A 159 8.50 -3.62 3.33
C ARG A 159 8.29 -2.22 3.91
N PRO A 160 7.35 -1.95 4.84
CA PRO A 160 7.19 -0.63 5.46
C PRO A 160 8.47 -0.07 6.09
N ALA A 161 9.16 -0.88 6.90
CA ALA A 161 10.40 -0.48 7.56
C ALA A 161 11.50 -0.14 6.54
N VAL A 162 11.71 -1.01 5.55
CA VAL A 162 12.73 -0.81 4.50
C VAL A 162 12.38 0.36 3.61
N ALA A 163 11.11 0.52 3.23
CA ALA A 163 10.62 1.68 2.46
C ALA A 163 10.94 2.98 3.18
N PHE A 164 10.56 3.06 4.46
CA PHE A 164 10.73 4.26 5.26
C PHE A 164 12.21 4.62 5.39
N MET A 165 13.06 3.64 5.71
CA MET A 165 14.50 3.86 5.81
C MET A 165 15.12 4.31 4.48
N ALA A 166 14.71 3.72 3.37
CA ALA A 166 15.18 4.10 2.03
C ALA A 166 14.71 5.51 1.64
N GLN A 167 13.46 5.87 1.95
CA GLN A 167 12.93 7.22 1.70
C GLN A 167 13.66 8.29 2.52
N VAL A 168 13.91 8.02 3.82
CA VAL A 168 14.68 8.94 4.66
C VAL A 168 16.12 9.07 4.16
N LEU A 169 16.76 7.96 3.77
CA LEU A 169 18.11 7.98 3.20
C LEU A 169 18.16 8.85 1.95
N PHE A 170 17.23 8.66 1.02
CA PHE A 170 17.16 9.42 -0.23
C PHE A 170 16.94 10.91 0.03
N ALA A 171 15.95 11.27 0.86
CA ALA A 171 15.66 12.67 1.19
C ALA A 171 16.82 13.33 1.95
N ALA A 172 17.42 12.64 2.92
CA ALA A 172 18.58 13.14 3.66
C ALA A 172 19.80 13.35 2.75
N SER A 173 20.06 12.42 1.83
CA SER A 173 21.16 12.54 0.88
C SER A 173 20.93 13.67 -0.11
N THR A 174 19.68 13.87 -0.57
CA THR A 174 19.34 14.95 -1.51
C THR A 174 19.46 16.32 -0.84
N PHE A 175 19.08 16.42 0.44
CA PHE A 175 19.19 17.66 1.21
C PHE A 175 20.59 17.90 1.80
N ASP A 176 21.60 17.12 1.40
CA ASP A 176 22.98 17.22 1.90
C ASP A 176 23.10 17.13 3.43
N VAL A 177 22.27 16.29 4.07
CA VAL A 177 22.29 16.03 5.52
C VAL A 177 23.15 14.81 5.82
N ALA A 178 24.46 15.01 5.91
CA ALA A 178 25.44 13.92 6.00
C ALA A 178 25.25 13.02 7.23
N GLU A 179 24.94 13.57 8.39
CA GLU A 179 24.77 12.80 9.64
C GLU A 179 23.58 11.84 9.54
N LEU A 180 22.46 12.33 9.02
CA LEU A 180 21.24 11.54 8.86
C LEU A 180 21.40 10.49 7.75
N THR A 181 22.06 10.87 6.64
CA THR A 181 22.42 9.95 5.56
C THR A 181 23.27 8.79 6.07
N ASN A 182 24.35 9.09 6.79
CA ASN A 182 25.23 8.08 7.38
C ASN A 182 24.51 7.17 8.38
N LEU A 183 23.60 7.72 9.18
CA LEU A 183 22.82 6.94 10.15
C LEU A 183 21.91 5.93 9.45
N PHE A 184 21.14 6.36 8.45
CA PHE A 184 20.21 5.49 7.75
C PHE A 184 20.92 4.50 6.81
N GLN A 185 22.08 4.87 6.27
CA GLN A 185 22.96 3.94 5.56
C GLN A 185 23.41 2.79 6.47
N ARG A 186 23.87 3.09 7.70
CA ARG A 186 24.25 2.06 8.69
C ARG A 186 23.06 1.17 9.07
N ARG A 187 21.91 1.77 9.36
CA ARG A 187 20.69 1.00 9.69
C ARG A 187 20.28 0.05 8.57
N LEU A 188 20.35 0.49 7.31
CA LEU A 188 20.05 -0.37 6.16
C LEU A 188 21.10 -1.48 5.98
N LEU A 189 22.39 -1.21 6.23
CA LEU A 189 23.43 -2.24 6.24
C LEU A 189 23.18 -3.30 7.32
N ASP A 190 22.79 -2.88 8.53
CA ASP A 190 22.57 -3.77 9.68
C ASP A 190 21.38 -4.73 9.49
N VAL A 191 20.39 -4.33 8.68
CA VAL A 191 19.17 -5.11 8.43
C VAL A 191 19.15 -5.80 7.08
N LEU A 192 20.11 -5.55 6.20
CA LEU A 192 20.10 -5.98 4.80
C LEU A 192 19.90 -7.49 4.63
N ASP A 193 20.57 -8.30 5.45
CA ASP A 193 20.47 -9.77 5.40
C ASP A 193 19.10 -10.30 5.88
N LYS A 194 18.28 -9.44 6.51
CA LYS A 194 16.91 -9.73 6.98
C LYS A 194 15.83 -9.15 6.06
N VAL A 195 16.23 -8.38 5.04
CA VAL A 195 15.30 -7.79 4.07
C VAL A 195 14.77 -8.89 3.16
N GLU A 196 13.46 -8.92 2.96
CA GLU A 196 12.85 -9.83 1.99
C GLU A 196 13.39 -9.55 0.59
N VAL A 197 13.67 -10.62 -0.16
CA VAL A 197 14.39 -10.56 -1.43
C VAL A 197 13.73 -9.60 -2.44
N ASP A 198 12.40 -9.56 -2.49
CA ASP A 198 11.63 -8.67 -3.36
C ASP A 198 11.79 -7.17 -3.06
N ASN A 199 12.30 -6.82 -1.88
CA ASN A 199 12.52 -5.44 -1.42
C ASN A 199 13.96 -4.96 -1.63
N LEU A 200 14.90 -5.86 -1.98
CA LEU A 200 16.28 -5.50 -2.26
C LEU A 200 16.45 -4.53 -3.44
N PRO A 201 15.69 -4.65 -4.56
CA PRO A 201 15.79 -3.70 -5.67
C PRO A 201 15.49 -2.25 -5.27
N LEU A 202 14.59 -2.03 -4.30
CA LEU A 202 14.34 -0.68 -3.77
C LEU A 202 15.58 -0.12 -3.08
N VAL A 203 16.20 -0.89 -2.19
CA VAL A 203 17.42 -0.46 -1.48
C VAL A 203 18.55 -0.20 -2.47
N LEU A 204 18.71 -1.07 -3.46
CA LEU A 204 19.74 -0.93 -4.49
C LEU A 204 19.52 0.31 -5.35
N SER A 205 18.28 0.59 -5.77
CA SER A 205 17.95 1.79 -6.54
C SER A 205 18.30 3.07 -5.77
N VAL A 206 17.90 3.17 -4.50
CA VAL A 206 18.21 4.32 -3.65
C VAL A 206 19.71 4.45 -3.40
N ALA A 207 20.41 3.34 -3.15
CA ALA A 207 21.85 3.35 -2.96
C ALA A 207 22.60 3.82 -4.23
N ASN A 208 22.11 3.45 -5.42
CA ASN A 208 22.67 3.87 -6.70
C ASN A 208 22.46 5.37 -6.94
N LEU A 209 21.25 5.89 -6.66
CA LEU A 209 20.96 7.33 -6.74
C LEU A 209 21.81 8.14 -5.75
N CYS A 210 22.07 7.58 -4.58
CA CYS A 210 22.89 8.19 -3.53
C CYS A 210 24.38 7.77 -3.60
N SER A 211 24.87 7.31 -4.75
CA SER A 211 26.18 6.65 -4.90
C SER A 211 27.37 7.45 -4.33
N LYS A 212 27.33 8.79 -4.38
CA LYS A 212 28.38 9.65 -3.80
C LYS A 212 28.54 9.48 -2.28
N SER A 213 27.43 9.26 -1.58
CA SER A 213 27.39 9.16 -0.12
C SER A 213 27.30 7.71 0.36
N CYS A 214 26.72 6.82 -0.45
CA CYS A 214 26.27 5.49 -0.04
C CYS A 214 27.05 4.32 -0.68
N VAL A 215 28.31 4.52 -1.08
CA VAL A 215 29.15 3.50 -1.77
C VAL A 215 29.10 2.14 -1.07
N LYS A 216 29.32 2.10 0.26
CA LYS A 216 29.33 0.83 1.02
C LYS A 216 27.99 0.09 0.98
N LEU A 217 26.87 0.83 0.97
CA LEU A 217 25.54 0.22 0.90
C LEU A 217 25.27 -0.29 -0.51
N LEU A 218 25.68 0.44 -1.54
CA LEU A 218 25.58 0.03 -2.94
C LEU A 218 26.33 -1.28 -3.18
N GLU A 219 27.62 -1.34 -2.83
CA GLU A 219 28.46 -2.53 -3.01
C GLU A 219 27.88 -3.76 -2.28
N ARG A 220 27.49 -3.59 -1.00
CA ARG A 220 26.96 -4.69 -0.21
C ARG A 220 25.57 -5.13 -0.69
N CYS A 221 24.70 -4.20 -1.08
CA CYS A 221 23.38 -4.53 -1.61
C CYS A 221 23.47 -5.23 -2.96
N LEU A 222 24.36 -4.78 -3.84
CA LEU A 222 24.64 -5.43 -5.12
C LEU A 222 25.10 -6.87 -4.92
N ASP A 223 26.04 -7.08 -4.00
CA ASP A 223 26.55 -8.40 -3.63
C ASP A 223 25.45 -9.37 -3.12
N VAL A 224 24.49 -8.85 -2.34
CA VAL A 224 23.32 -9.63 -1.88
C VAL A 224 22.34 -9.90 -3.04
N VAL A 225 22.05 -8.91 -3.89
CA VAL A 225 21.15 -9.08 -5.05
C VAL A 225 21.70 -10.08 -6.06
N VAL A 226 23.01 -10.04 -6.34
CA VAL A 226 23.68 -10.98 -7.24
C VAL A 226 23.47 -12.43 -6.79
N ARG A 227 23.57 -12.71 -5.48
CA ARG A 227 23.36 -14.06 -4.92
C ARG A 227 21.91 -14.42 -4.62
N SER A 228 20.98 -13.47 -4.74
CA SER A 228 19.55 -13.73 -4.52
C SER A 228 18.92 -14.50 -5.68
N ASN A 229 17.74 -15.07 -5.45
CA ASN A 229 16.94 -15.76 -6.46
C ASN A 229 15.98 -14.82 -7.22
N LEU A 230 16.25 -13.51 -7.27
CA LEU A 230 15.46 -12.56 -8.06
C LEU A 230 15.52 -12.88 -9.56
N ASP A 231 14.35 -12.90 -10.19
CA ASP A 231 14.19 -13.08 -11.63
C ASP A 231 14.80 -11.91 -12.42
N MET A 232 15.44 -12.20 -13.55
CA MET A 232 16.12 -11.19 -14.36
C MET A 232 15.16 -10.17 -15.00
N ILE A 233 13.95 -10.57 -15.35
CA ILE A 233 12.90 -9.68 -15.86
C ILE A 233 12.48 -8.70 -14.76
N ALA A 234 12.28 -9.20 -13.55
CA ALA A 234 11.90 -8.35 -12.41
C ALA A 234 12.98 -7.31 -12.10
N LEU A 235 14.27 -7.67 -12.25
CA LEU A 235 15.39 -6.74 -12.14
C LEU A 235 15.41 -5.73 -13.29
N GLU A 236 15.24 -6.18 -14.54
CA GLU A 236 15.21 -5.34 -15.75
C GLU A 236 14.11 -4.27 -15.69
N LYS A 237 12.94 -4.60 -15.13
CA LYS A 237 11.82 -3.65 -14.99
C LYS A 237 11.98 -2.68 -13.80
N LYS A 238 12.77 -3.01 -12.77
CA LYS A 238 12.88 -2.22 -11.52
C LYS A 238 14.16 -1.39 -11.40
N LEU A 239 15.21 -1.70 -12.16
CA LEU A 239 16.54 -1.11 -12.00
C LEU A 239 17.05 -0.47 -13.30
N PRO A 240 17.95 0.53 -13.21
CA PRO A 240 18.62 1.09 -14.38
C PRO A 240 19.42 0.03 -15.16
N PRO A 241 19.52 0.16 -16.50
CA PRO A 241 20.15 -0.85 -17.35
C PRO A 241 21.63 -1.11 -17.03
N ASP A 242 22.35 -0.09 -16.58
CA ASP A 242 23.76 -0.23 -16.20
C ASP A 242 23.95 -1.13 -14.98
N VAL A 243 23.07 -0.97 -13.97
CA VAL A 243 23.08 -1.80 -12.75
C VAL A 243 22.65 -3.23 -13.08
N VAL A 244 21.66 -3.40 -13.96
CA VAL A 244 21.22 -4.74 -14.41
C VAL A 244 22.36 -5.46 -15.13
N LYS A 245 23.09 -4.76 -15.99
CA LYS A 245 24.26 -5.31 -16.68
C LYS A 245 25.33 -5.76 -15.69
N GLU A 246 25.64 -4.94 -14.68
CA GLU A 246 26.60 -5.30 -13.62
C GLU A 246 26.15 -6.57 -12.86
N ILE A 247 24.86 -6.69 -12.52
CA ILE A 247 24.30 -7.88 -11.89
C ILE A 247 24.45 -9.12 -12.79
N VAL A 248 24.15 -8.99 -14.09
CA VAL A 248 24.28 -10.09 -15.07
C VAL A 248 25.73 -10.55 -15.16
N ASP A 249 26.66 -9.61 -15.35
CA ASP A 249 28.09 -9.91 -15.51
C ASP A 249 28.65 -10.59 -14.24
N ALA A 250 28.22 -10.14 -13.05
CA ALA A 250 28.59 -10.76 -11.78
C ALA A 250 27.98 -12.16 -11.62
N ARG A 251 26.71 -12.38 -11.96
CA ARG A 251 26.06 -13.70 -11.91
C ARG A 251 26.71 -14.70 -12.85
N VAL A 252 27.09 -14.28 -14.06
CA VAL A 252 27.83 -15.11 -15.02
C VAL A 252 29.23 -15.43 -14.50
N SER A 253 29.95 -14.43 -13.96
CA SER A 253 31.32 -14.62 -13.43
C SER A 253 31.37 -15.58 -12.24
N LEU A 254 30.30 -15.62 -11.43
CA LEU A 254 30.15 -16.54 -10.31
C LEU A 254 29.61 -17.93 -10.70
N GLY A 255 29.27 -18.13 -11.99
CA GLY A 255 28.68 -19.39 -12.47
C GLY A 255 27.27 -19.66 -11.95
N LEU A 256 26.56 -18.63 -11.47
CA LEU A 256 25.18 -18.75 -10.99
C LEU A 256 24.18 -18.92 -12.14
N VAL A 257 24.61 -18.54 -13.35
CA VAL A 257 23.77 -18.43 -14.53
C VAL A 257 24.58 -18.80 -15.77
N SER A 258 23.95 -19.48 -16.73
CA SER A 258 24.59 -19.82 -18.01
C SER A 258 24.97 -18.56 -18.80
N PRO A 259 26.17 -18.49 -19.40
CA PRO A 259 26.56 -17.37 -20.26
C PRO A 259 25.68 -17.24 -21.51
N GLU A 260 25.02 -18.33 -21.94
CA GLU A 260 24.14 -18.35 -23.10
C GLU A 260 22.79 -17.68 -22.80
N ASP A 261 22.13 -18.09 -21.71
CA ASP A 261 20.80 -17.59 -21.36
C ASP A 261 20.85 -16.29 -20.55
N LYS A 262 21.98 -16.03 -19.86
CA LYS A 262 22.16 -14.91 -18.92
C LYS A 262 21.04 -14.80 -17.88
N GLY A 263 20.34 -15.92 -17.63
CA GLY A 263 19.33 -16.06 -16.57
C GLY A 263 17.96 -15.58 -17.01
N PHE A 264 17.84 -15.18 -18.27
CA PHE A 264 16.58 -14.81 -18.86
C PHE A 264 15.88 -16.05 -19.42
N PRO A 265 14.55 -15.99 -19.56
CA PRO A 265 13.81 -17.05 -20.19
C PRO A 265 14.19 -17.21 -21.67
N ASN A 266 13.90 -18.40 -22.19
CA ASN A 266 14.12 -18.75 -23.58
C ASN A 266 13.35 -17.83 -24.54
N ILE A 267 13.72 -17.87 -25.82
CA ILE A 267 13.17 -16.96 -26.83
C ILE A 267 11.64 -17.08 -26.98
N HIS A 268 11.06 -18.28 -26.80
CA HIS A 268 9.62 -18.51 -26.94
C HIS A 268 8.84 -17.92 -25.78
N VAL A 269 9.29 -18.14 -24.55
CA VAL A 269 8.72 -17.52 -23.35
C VAL A 269 8.82 -16.00 -23.43
N ARG A 270 9.96 -15.45 -23.88
CA ARG A 270 10.10 -14.00 -24.09
C ARG A 270 9.11 -13.45 -25.13
N ARG A 271 8.80 -14.21 -26.19
CA ARG A 271 7.78 -13.79 -27.17
C ARG A 271 6.39 -13.75 -26.56
N ILE A 272 6.05 -14.72 -25.71
CA ILE A 272 4.78 -14.71 -24.96
C ILE A 272 4.73 -13.51 -24.02
N HIS A 273 5.79 -13.26 -23.25
CA HIS A 273 5.89 -12.09 -22.37
C HIS A 273 5.76 -10.76 -23.14
N ARG A 274 6.41 -10.63 -24.30
CA ARG A 274 6.26 -9.44 -25.15
C ARG A 274 4.83 -9.27 -25.69
N ALA A 275 4.15 -10.37 -26.03
CA ALA A 275 2.76 -10.32 -26.45
C ALA A 275 1.83 -9.85 -25.31
N LEU A 276 2.14 -10.24 -24.07
CA LEU A 276 1.45 -9.76 -22.86
C LEU A 276 1.76 -8.28 -22.57
N ASP A 277 3.01 -7.83 -22.75
CA ASP A 277 3.40 -6.42 -22.65
C ASP A 277 2.72 -5.55 -23.73
N SER A 278 2.36 -6.13 -24.87
CA SER A 278 1.64 -5.45 -25.96
C SER A 278 0.11 -5.61 -25.91
N ASP A 279 -0.42 -6.16 -24.81
CA ASP A 279 -1.86 -6.40 -24.62
C ASP A 279 -2.52 -7.26 -25.72
N ASP A 280 -1.75 -8.12 -26.41
CA ASP A 280 -2.21 -8.91 -27.56
C ASP A 280 -2.44 -10.38 -27.17
N VAL A 281 -3.60 -10.65 -26.59
CA VAL A 281 -4.01 -11.99 -26.16
C VAL A 281 -4.20 -12.95 -27.35
N GLU A 282 -4.54 -12.43 -28.54
CA GLU A 282 -4.65 -13.26 -29.74
C GLU A 282 -3.27 -13.68 -30.26
N LEU A 283 -2.25 -12.83 -30.16
CA LEU A 283 -0.86 -13.23 -30.41
C LEU A 283 -0.40 -14.29 -29.40
N VAL A 284 -0.75 -14.16 -28.12
CA VAL A 284 -0.49 -15.23 -27.14
C VAL A 284 -1.14 -16.54 -27.60
N ARG A 285 -2.41 -16.51 -28.02
CA ARG A 285 -3.12 -17.69 -28.55
C ARG A 285 -2.42 -18.29 -29.78
N MET A 286 -1.93 -17.47 -30.70
CA MET A 286 -1.18 -17.93 -31.88
C MET A 286 0.15 -18.58 -31.48
N LEU A 287 0.90 -17.99 -30.55
CA LEU A 287 2.16 -18.53 -30.05
C LEU A 287 1.97 -19.87 -29.35
N LEU A 288 0.89 -20.04 -28.58
CA LEU A 288 0.55 -21.31 -27.94
C LEU A 288 0.21 -22.41 -28.96
N LYS A 289 -0.42 -22.06 -30.09
CA LYS A 289 -0.71 -23.02 -31.18
C LYS A 289 0.55 -23.54 -31.88
N GLU A 290 1.69 -22.85 -31.79
CA GLU A 290 2.96 -23.37 -32.29
C GLU A 290 3.46 -24.59 -31.49
N GLY A 291 2.93 -24.83 -30.28
CA GLY A 291 3.20 -26.03 -29.48
C GLY A 291 4.58 -26.07 -28.82
N LYS A 292 5.33 -24.96 -28.80
CA LYS A 292 6.70 -24.91 -28.26
C LYS A 292 6.76 -24.70 -26.75
N THR A 293 5.74 -24.06 -26.17
CA THR A 293 5.66 -23.75 -24.74
C THR A 293 4.19 -23.54 -24.39
N ASN A 294 3.74 -24.05 -23.25
CA ASN A 294 2.40 -23.79 -22.73
C ASN A 294 2.41 -22.54 -21.79
N LEU A 295 1.26 -22.12 -21.28
CA LEU A 295 1.19 -20.94 -20.40
C LEU A 295 1.88 -21.15 -19.05
N ASP A 296 1.87 -22.37 -18.52
CA ASP A 296 2.45 -22.73 -17.21
C ASP A 296 3.98 -22.74 -17.27
N ASP A 297 4.55 -23.37 -18.31
CA ASP A 297 5.99 -23.40 -18.60
C ASP A 297 6.55 -21.99 -18.85
N ALA A 298 5.73 -21.11 -19.43
CA ALA A 298 6.08 -19.70 -19.64
C ALA A 298 5.87 -18.83 -18.41
N TYR A 299 5.30 -19.37 -17.33
CA TYR A 299 4.83 -18.62 -16.15
C TYR A 299 4.01 -17.39 -16.57
N ALA A 300 3.21 -17.53 -17.62
CA ALA A 300 2.55 -16.42 -18.29
C ALA A 300 1.51 -15.74 -17.39
N LEU A 301 0.81 -16.52 -16.55
CA LEU A 301 -0.10 -15.95 -15.54
C LEU A 301 0.67 -15.15 -14.48
N HIS A 302 1.79 -15.65 -13.96
CA HIS A 302 2.63 -14.90 -13.01
C HIS A 302 3.10 -13.58 -13.63
N TYR A 303 3.58 -13.62 -14.87
CA TYR A 303 4.02 -12.43 -15.61
C TYR A 303 2.88 -11.43 -15.81
N ALA A 304 1.72 -11.88 -16.29
CA ALA A 304 0.57 -11.02 -16.51
C ALA A 304 0.08 -10.36 -15.22
N VAL A 305 0.05 -11.12 -14.11
CA VAL A 305 -0.31 -10.59 -12.79
C VAL A 305 0.74 -9.62 -12.26
N GLU A 306 2.03 -9.79 -12.55
CA GLU A 306 3.06 -8.87 -12.07
C GLU A 306 3.14 -7.56 -12.89
N HIS A 307 2.96 -7.64 -14.22
CA HIS A 307 3.33 -6.55 -15.13
C HIS A 307 2.22 -6.01 -16.03
N CYS A 308 1.19 -6.80 -16.35
CA CYS A 308 0.16 -6.42 -17.32
C CYS A 308 -1.10 -5.90 -16.62
N ASP A 309 -2.00 -5.24 -17.33
CA ASP A 309 -3.23 -4.75 -16.73
C ASP A 309 -4.17 -5.86 -16.24
N SER A 310 -5.05 -5.50 -15.29
CA SER A 310 -6.05 -6.43 -14.75
C SER A 310 -6.96 -7.01 -15.83
N LYS A 311 -7.19 -6.29 -16.93
CA LYS A 311 -7.98 -6.74 -18.09
C LYS A 311 -7.30 -7.91 -18.82
N ILE A 312 -6.02 -7.77 -19.16
CA ILE A 312 -5.25 -8.84 -19.81
C ILE A 312 -5.16 -10.06 -18.91
N THR A 313 -4.97 -9.86 -17.61
CA THR A 313 -5.02 -10.94 -16.63
C THR A 313 -6.37 -11.68 -16.67
N THR A 314 -7.50 -10.95 -16.71
CA THR A 314 -8.83 -11.58 -16.79
C THR A 314 -9.03 -12.33 -18.10
N GLU A 315 -8.63 -11.77 -19.24
CA GLU A 315 -8.73 -12.43 -20.54
C GLU A 315 -7.88 -13.72 -20.59
N LEU A 316 -6.67 -13.68 -20.02
CA LEU A 316 -5.79 -14.84 -19.93
C LEU A 316 -6.36 -15.93 -19.02
N LEU A 317 -6.99 -15.56 -17.90
CA LEU A 317 -7.71 -16.48 -17.01
C LEU A 317 -8.99 -17.05 -17.65
N ASP A 318 -9.61 -16.32 -18.57
CA ASP A 318 -10.80 -16.76 -19.32
C ASP A 318 -10.46 -17.78 -20.41
N LEU A 319 -9.21 -17.82 -20.90
CA LEU A 319 -8.76 -18.89 -21.79
C LEU A 319 -8.83 -20.28 -21.13
N ALA A 320 -8.76 -20.35 -19.79
CA ALA A 320 -8.79 -21.59 -19.01
C ALA A 320 -7.75 -22.65 -19.45
N LEU A 321 -6.59 -22.19 -19.93
CA LEU A 321 -5.49 -23.03 -20.43
C LEU A 321 -4.31 -23.19 -19.45
N ALA A 322 -4.33 -22.48 -18.32
CA ALA A 322 -3.25 -22.42 -17.35
C ALA A 322 -3.72 -22.88 -15.96
N ASP A 323 -2.85 -23.56 -15.22
CA ASP A 323 -3.12 -23.90 -13.82
C ASP A 323 -2.90 -22.67 -12.92
N VAL A 324 -4.01 -22.16 -12.38
CA VAL A 324 -4.02 -20.98 -11.49
C VAL A 324 -3.19 -21.21 -10.22
N ASN A 325 -2.99 -22.46 -9.79
CA ASN A 325 -2.23 -22.82 -8.60
C ASN A 325 -0.78 -23.23 -8.92
N HIS A 326 -0.33 -23.10 -10.17
CA HIS A 326 1.03 -23.41 -10.56
C HIS A 326 2.03 -22.52 -9.80
N ARG A 327 3.16 -23.11 -9.37
CA ARG A 327 4.21 -22.40 -8.63
C ARG A 327 5.37 -22.04 -9.55
N ASN A 328 5.82 -20.79 -9.48
CA ASN A 328 7.04 -20.36 -10.15
C ASN A 328 8.30 -20.95 -9.48
N PRO A 329 9.51 -20.79 -10.06
CA PRO A 329 10.75 -21.34 -9.49
C PRO A 329 11.10 -20.79 -8.09
N ARG A 330 10.50 -19.67 -7.69
CA ARG A 330 10.65 -19.07 -6.35
C ARG A 330 9.59 -19.58 -5.35
N GLY A 331 8.68 -20.46 -5.78
CA GLY A 331 7.64 -21.07 -4.94
C GLY A 331 6.35 -20.26 -4.81
N TYR A 332 6.17 -19.20 -5.60
CA TYR A 332 4.97 -18.37 -5.57
C TYR A 332 3.89 -18.91 -6.51
N THR A 333 2.66 -18.99 -6.02
CA THR A 333 1.46 -19.11 -6.86
C THR A 333 1.10 -17.74 -7.44
N VAL A 334 0.22 -17.71 -8.43
CA VAL A 334 -0.26 -16.44 -9.00
C VAL A 334 -0.97 -15.59 -7.95
N LEU A 335 -1.64 -16.21 -6.97
CA LEU A 335 -2.28 -15.50 -5.86
C LEU A 335 -1.27 -14.81 -4.94
N HIS A 336 -0.10 -15.41 -4.71
CA HIS A 336 0.99 -14.75 -3.97
C HIS A 336 1.49 -13.49 -4.69
N ILE A 337 1.67 -13.55 -6.01
CA ILE A 337 2.08 -12.39 -6.81
C ILE A 337 0.98 -11.31 -6.80
N ALA A 338 -0.30 -11.71 -6.87
CA ALA A 338 -1.43 -10.78 -6.78
C ALA A 338 -1.48 -10.06 -5.41
N ALA A 339 -1.18 -10.77 -4.32
CA ALA A 339 -1.01 -10.17 -3.00
C ALA A 339 0.12 -9.15 -2.95
N MET A 340 1.24 -9.40 -3.66
CA MET A 340 2.34 -8.43 -3.78
C MET A 340 1.97 -7.17 -4.55
N ARG A 341 1.16 -7.31 -5.59
CA ARG A 341 0.69 -6.20 -6.44
C ARG A 341 -0.35 -5.32 -5.75
N ARG A 342 -1.03 -5.83 -4.71
CA ARG A 342 -2.05 -5.11 -3.91
C ARG A 342 -3.22 -4.60 -4.76
N GLU A 343 -3.68 -5.44 -5.69
CA GLU A 343 -4.82 -5.14 -6.55
C GLU A 343 -6.00 -6.08 -6.25
N PRO A 344 -7.05 -5.60 -5.55
CA PRO A 344 -8.15 -6.46 -5.07
C PRO A 344 -8.88 -7.13 -6.23
N LYS A 345 -9.06 -6.44 -7.36
CA LYS A 345 -9.68 -6.99 -8.58
C LYS A 345 -9.00 -8.26 -9.07
N ILE A 346 -7.66 -8.29 -9.08
CA ILE A 346 -6.90 -9.47 -9.53
C ILE A 346 -7.04 -10.60 -8.51
N ILE A 347 -6.92 -10.29 -7.22
CA ILE A 347 -7.09 -11.27 -6.13
C ILE A 347 -8.45 -11.95 -6.22
N VAL A 348 -9.55 -11.18 -6.30
CA VAL A 348 -10.90 -11.75 -6.38
C VAL A 348 -11.11 -12.54 -7.67
N SER A 349 -10.54 -12.09 -8.80
CA SER A 349 -10.60 -12.83 -10.07
C SER A 349 -9.94 -14.20 -9.98
N LEU A 350 -8.74 -14.27 -9.38
CA LEU A 350 -8.01 -15.53 -9.15
C LEU A 350 -8.77 -16.46 -8.20
N LEU A 351 -9.29 -15.94 -7.09
CA LEU A 351 -10.09 -16.72 -6.13
C LEU A 351 -11.37 -17.27 -6.76
N THR A 352 -12.00 -16.51 -7.66
CA THR A 352 -13.18 -16.96 -8.42
C THR A 352 -12.84 -18.08 -9.41
N LYS A 353 -11.60 -18.11 -9.92
CA LYS A 353 -11.07 -19.14 -10.83
C LYS A 353 -10.45 -20.35 -10.11
N GLY A 354 -10.60 -20.44 -8.79
CA GLY A 354 -10.15 -21.60 -8.00
C GLY A 354 -8.73 -21.49 -7.44
N ALA A 355 -8.18 -20.29 -7.33
CA ALA A 355 -6.93 -20.06 -6.59
C ALA A 355 -7.11 -20.43 -5.11
N ARG A 356 -6.15 -21.16 -4.55
CA ARG A 356 -6.17 -21.62 -3.15
C ARG A 356 -5.53 -20.59 -2.22
N PRO A 357 -6.28 -19.94 -1.32
CA PRO A 357 -5.72 -18.97 -0.38
C PRO A 357 -4.83 -19.61 0.70
N SER A 358 -4.96 -20.93 0.91
CA SER A 358 -4.20 -21.70 1.91
C SER A 358 -2.82 -22.14 1.46
N ASP A 359 -2.48 -21.98 0.16
CA ASP A 359 -1.20 -22.43 -0.35
C ASP A 359 -0.04 -21.64 0.27
N LEU A 360 1.06 -22.35 0.55
CA LEU A 360 2.25 -21.79 1.19
C LEU A 360 3.36 -21.55 0.17
N THR A 361 4.05 -20.41 0.29
CA THR A 361 5.34 -20.15 -0.33
C THR A 361 6.43 -21.05 0.27
N PHE A 362 7.65 -21.01 -0.29
CA PHE A 362 8.79 -21.74 0.28
C PHE A 362 9.27 -21.22 1.65
N ASP A 363 8.86 -20.01 2.03
CA ASP A 363 9.08 -19.43 3.36
C ASP A 363 7.84 -19.52 4.27
N ASP A 364 6.94 -20.47 3.97
CA ASP A 364 5.75 -20.83 4.77
C ASP A 364 4.76 -19.67 5.00
N ARG A 365 4.59 -18.82 3.98
CA ARG A 365 3.60 -17.73 4.01
C ARG A 365 2.48 -17.98 3.04
N LYS A 366 1.28 -17.57 3.42
CA LYS A 366 0.14 -17.50 2.51
C LYS A 366 0.04 -16.10 1.93
N ALA A 367 -0.85 -15.95 0.93
CA ALA A 367 -1.14 -14.66 0.31
C ALA A 367 -1.56 -13.58 1.32
N VAL A 368 -2.29 -13.94 2.38
CA VAL A 368 -2.72 -12.99 3.42
C VAL A 368 -1.54 -12.42 4.21
N GLN A 369 -0.57 -13.25 4.64
CA GLN A 369 0.60 -12.74 5.35
C GLN A 369 1.47 -11.86 4.46
N ILE A 370 1.59 -12.18 3.16
CA ILE A 370 2.29 -11.32 2.20
C ILE A 370 1.63 -9.93 2.14
N SER A 371 0.31 -9.88 2.00
CA SER A 371 -0.44 -8.60 1.97
C SER A 371 -0.27 -7.81 3.29
N LYS A 372 -0.37 -8.49 4.44
CA LYS A 372 -0.15 -7.87 5.76
C LYS A 372 1.26 -7.30 5.92
N ARG A 373 2.29 -8.00 5.43
CA ARG A 373 3.70 -7.55 5.51
C ARG A 373 4.05 -6.39 4.59
N LEU A 374 3.28 -6.20 3.53
CA LEU A 374 3.44 -5.09 2.59
C LEU A 374 2.71 -3.82 3.01
N THR A 375 1.61 -3.98 3.76
CA THR A 375 0.74 -2.88 4.18
C THR A 375 1.28 -2.19 5.43
N LYS A 376 1.31 -0.86 5.46
CA LYS A 376 1.71 -0.11 6.66
C LYS A 376 0.60 -0.16 7.71
N HIS A 377 0.97 -0.24 8.98
CA HIS A 377 0.02 -0.22 10.09
C HIS A 377 -0.88 1.04 10.05
N GLY A 378 -0.32 2.21 9.74
CA GLY A 378 -1.07 3.45 9.62
C GLY A 378 -2.11 3.45 8.50
N ASP A 379 -1.79 2.83 7.37
CA ASP A 379 -2.69 2.77 6.20
C ASP A 379 -3.85 1.78 6.44
N TYR A 380 -3.62 0.74 7.25
CA TYR A 380 -4.62 -0.27 7.58
C TYR A 380 -5.58 0.17 8.69
N PHE A 381 -5.04 0.66 9.81
CA PHE A 381 -5.82 1.07 10.99
C PHE A 381 -6.22 2.55 10.99
N GLY A 382 -5.73 3.32 10.01
CA GLY A 382 -6.02 4.73 9.87
C GLY A 382 -7.52 5.01 9.68
N PRO A 383 -8.01 6.16 10.15
CA PRO A 383 -9.39 6.56 9.90
C PRO A 383 -9.58 6.78 8.39
N THR A 384 -10.49 6.03 7.78
CA THR A 384 -11.01 6.36 6.46
C THR A 384 -12.01 7.50 6.64
N GLU A 385 -11.72 8.68 6.07
CA GLU A 385 -12.68 9.79 6.09
C GLU A 385 -13.98 9.38 5.38
N ASP A 386 -15.11 9.85 5.92
CA ASP A 386 -16.45 9.52 5.42
C ASP A 386 -16.58 9.75 3.90
N GLY A 387 -17.04 8.73 3.17
CA GLY A 387 -17.25 8.78 1.72
C GLY A 387 -15.99 8.58 0.86
N LYS A 388 -14.79 8.47 1.43
CA LYS A 388 -13.60 8.04 0.68
C LYS A 388 -13.57 6.52 0.50
N PRO A 389 -13.12 6.01 -0.66
CA PRO A 389 -13.01 4.57 -0.89
C PRO A 389 -12.06 3.93 0.12
N SER A 390 -12.37 2.69 0.52
CA SER A 390 -11.47 1.87 1.34
C SER A 390 -10.08 1.75 0.67
N PRO A 391 -8.98 1.83 1.44
CA PRO A 391 -7.65 1.67 0.87
C PRO A 391 -7.51 0.27 0.27
N LYS A 392 -6.97 0.19 -0.96
CA LYS A 392 -6.83 -1.07 -1.71
C LYS A 392 -6.16 -2.16 -0.88
N ASP A 393 -5.10 -1.81 -0.15
CA ASP A 393 -4.32 -2.71 0.68
C ASP A 393 -5.17 -3.38 1.78
N ARG A 394 -6.03 -2.60 2.45
CA ARG A 394 -6.98 -3.12 3.44
C ARG A 394 -7.98 -4.07 2.79
N LEU A 395 -8.53 -3.69 1.65
CA LEU A 395 -9.48 -4.53 0.92
C LEU A 395 -8.84 -5.85 0.46
N CYS A 396 -7.57 -5.85 0.03
CA CYS A 396 -6.84 -7.07 -0.32
C CYS A 396 -6.72 -8.02 0.88
N ILE A 397 -6.39 -7.51 2.06
CA ILE A 397 -6.29 -8.31 3.29
C ILE A 397 -7.66 -8.89 3.65
N GLU A 398 -8.71 -8.06 3.69
CA GLU A 398 -10.07 -8.48 4.04
C GLU A 398 -10.60 -9.57 3.09
N VAL A 399 -10.38 -9.42 1.78
CA VAL A 399 -10.74 -10.42 0.75
C VAL A 399 -10.02 -11.75 0.99
N LEU A 400 -8.72 -11.71 1.26
CA LEU A 400 -7.93 -12.92 1.47
C LEU A 400 -8.31 -13.64 2.76
N GLU A 401 -8.50 -12.91 3.86
CA GLU A 401 -8.99 -13.50 5.11
C GLU A 401 -10.39 -14.09 4.94
N GLN A 402 -11.26 -13.42 4.19
CA GLN A 402 -12.61 -13.93 3.90
C GLN A 402 -12.56 -15.21 3.05
N ALA A 403 -11.61 -15.30 2.12
CA ALA A 403 -11.39 -16.48 1.30
C ALA A 403 -10.83 -17.66 2.10
N GLU A 404 -10.03 -17.43 3.16
CA GLU A 404 -9.57 -18.49 4.06
C GLU A 404 -10.70 -19.05 4.95
N ARG A 405 -11.63 -18.19 5.39
CA ARG A 405 -12.74 -18.60 6.25
C ARG A 405 -13.79 -19.46 5.52
N ARG A 406 -13.86 -19.38 4.19
CA ARG A 406 -14.82 -20.13 3.38
C ARG A 406 -14.12 -21.28 2.66
N ASP A 407 -14.58 -22.50 2.96
CA ASP A 407 -14.21 -23.68 2.18
C ASP A 407 -14.51 -23.42 0.69
N PRO A 408 -13.68 -23.90 -0.26
CA PRO A 408 -13.92 -23.69 -1.69
C PRO A 408 -15.10 -24.55 -2.14
N GLN A 409 -16.32 -24.08 -1.89
CA GLN A 409 -17.50 -24.50 -2.64
C GLN A 409 -17.41 -23.88 -4.04
N LEU A 410 -16.65 -24.58 -4.87
CA LEU A 410 -16.77 -24.62 -6.33
C LEU A 410 -18.19 -25.10 -6.65
N GLY A 411 -19.01 -24.19 -7.19
CA GLY A 411 -20.25 -24.53 -7.87
C GLY A 411 -21.39 -25.00 -6.97
N GLU A 412 -22.28 -24.08 -6.60
CA GLU A 412 -23.73 -24.32 -6.47
C GLU A 412 -24.40 -23.05 -5.90
N ALA A 413 -24.56 -22.04 -6.75
CA ALA A 413 -25.72 -21.17 -6.67
C ALA A 413 -26.33 -21.11 -8.07
N SER A 414 -26.88 -22.25 -8.48
CA SER A 414 -27.95 -22.28 -9.47
C SER A 414 -29.04 -21.34 -8.95
N VAL A 415 -28.98 -20.08 -9.35
CA VAL A 415 -30.20 -19.28 -9.37
C VAL A 415 -31.12 -20.03 -10.33
N SER A 416 -32.17 -20.62 -9.80
CA SER A 416 -33.28 -21.17 -10.57
C SER A 416 -33.73 -20.15 -11.62
N LEU A 417 -33.29 -20.37 -12.85
CA LEU A 417 -33.65 -19.64 -14.07
C LEU A 417 -34.96 -20.24 -14.60
N ALA A 418 -36.05 -20.03 -13.87
CA ALA A 418 -37.40 -20.30 -14.34
C ALA A 418 -38.40 -19.50 -13.49
N ILE A 419 -38.58 -18.22 -13.82
CA ILE A 419 -39.81 -17.50 -13.43
C ILE A 419 -40.31 -16.75 -14.67
N GLU A 420 -41.58 -16.99 -15.00
CA GLU A 420 -42.27 -16.52 -16.21
C GLU A 420 -42.45 -14.98 -16.23
N GLY A 421 -42.47 -14.46 -17.47
CA GLY A 421 -43.18 -13.25 -17.94
C GLY A 421 -42.90 -11.91 -17.26
N ASP A 422 -43.52 -11.68 -16.11
CA ASP A 422 -43.53 -10.37 -15.40
C ASP A 422 -42.49 -10.28 -14.27
N SER A 423 -41.98 -11.41 -13.81
CA SER A 423 -41.00 -11.48 -12.71
C SER A 423 -39.61 -10.97 -13.11
N ALA A 424 -39.25 -11.11 -14.38
CA ALA A 424 -37.89 -10.84 -14.84
C ALA A 424 -37.59 -9.33 -14.92
N ARG A 425 -38.60 -8.51 -15.22
CA ARG A 425 -38.48 -7.03 -15.17
C ARG A 425 -38.30 -6.52 -13.73
N GLY A 426 -39.13 -7.01 -12.80
CA GLY A 426 -39.01 -6.66 -11.38
C GLY A 426 -37.66 -7.09 -10.79
N ARG A 427 -37.19 -8.26 -11.19
CA ARG A 427 -35.86 -8.76 -10.81
C ARG A 427 -34.72 -7.92 -11.37
N LEU A 428 -34.79 -7.51 -12.63
CA LEU A 428 -33.78 -6.62 -13.23
C LEU A 428 -33.70 -5.30 -12.45
N LEU A 429 -34.85 -4.67 -12.17
CA LEU A 429 -34.92 -3.43 -11.41
C LEU A 429 -34.38 -3.58 -9.99
N TYR A 430 -34.73 -4.67 -9.29
CA TYR A 430 -34.20 -4.98 -7.96
C TYR A 430 -32.67 -5.08 -7.97
N LEU A 431 -32.12 -5.81 -8.95
CA LEU A 431 -30.68 -5.98 -9.09
C LEU A 431 -29.98 -4.66 -9.43
N GLU A 432 -30.56 -3.83 -10.30
CA GLU A 432 -30.03 -2.51 -10.64
C GLU A 432 -30.02 -1.57 -9.43
N ASN A 433 -31.13 -1.48 -8.68
CA ASN A 433 -31.23 -0.66 -7.48
C ASN A 433 -30.23 -1.12 -6.41
N ARG A 434 -30.10 -2.44 -6.19
CA ARG A 434 -29.15 -2.99 -5.23
C ARG A 434 -27.70 -2.67 -5.59
N VAL A 435 -27.32 -2.86 -6.86
CA VAL A 435 -25.96 -2.56 -7.33
C VAL A 435 -25.72 -1.05 -7.32
N ALA A 436 -26.72 -0.22 -7.64
CA ALA A 436 -26.63 1.24 -7.53
C ALA A 436 -26.42 1.68 -6.07
N LEU A 437 -27.14 1.07 -5.12
CA LEU A 437 -26.94 1.32 -3.69
C LEU A 437 -25.54 0.90 -3.23
N ALA A 438 -25.05 -0.26 -3.69
CA ALA A 438 -23.69 -0.71 -3.41
C ALA A 438 -22.64 0.29 -3.91
N ARG A 439 -22.81 0.87 -5.11
CA ARG A 439 -21.91 1.91 -5.65
C ARG A 439 -21.86 3.17 -4.80
N ILE A 440 -22.96 3.51 -4.14
CA ILE A 440 -23.05 4.70 -3.29
C ILE A 440 -22.42 4.43 -1.92
N LEU A 441 -22.79 3.32 -1.29
CA LEU A 441 -22.38 3.02 0.09
C LEU A 441 -20.96 2.41 0.18
N PHE A 442 -20.57 1.59 -0.80
CA PHE A 442 -19.35 0.80 -0.81
C PHE A 442 -18.66 0.87 -2.19
N PRO A 443 -18.15 2.05 -2.59
CA PRO A 443 -17.77 2.33 -3.98
C PRO A 443 -16.62 1.44 -4.48
N MET A 444 -15.69 1.04 -3.60
CA MET A 444 -14.54 0.22 -4.00
C MET A 444 -14.93 -1.26 -4.14
N GLU A 445 -15.67 -1.79 -3.17
CA GLU A 445 -16.19 -3.15 -3.12
C GLU A 445 -17.15 -3.40 -4.28
N ALA A 446 -18.07 -2.46 -4.53
CA ALA A 446 -18.98 -2.49 -5.66
C ALA A 446 -18.22 -2.46 -6.99
N ARG A 447 -17.20 -1.60 -7.13
CA ARG A 447 -16.36 -1.55 -8.33
C ARG A 447 -15.65 -2.89 -8.58
N VAL A 448 -15.02 -3.47 -7.56
CA VAL A 448 -14.37 -4.79 -7.67
C VAL A 448 -15.38 -5.85 -8.11
N ALA A 449 -16.57 -5.89 -7.51
CA ALA A 449 -17.59 -6.87 -7.86
C ALA A 449 -18.19 -6.66 -9.27
N MET A 450 -18.39 -5.40 -9.68
CA MET A 450 -18.91 -5.03 -11.01
C MET A 450 -17.92 -5.36 -12.12
N ASP A 451 -16.64 -5.05 -11.91
CA ASP A 451 -15.56 -5.33 -12.86
C ASP A 451 -15.44 -6.83 -13.14
N ILE A 452 -15.51 -7.66 -12.10
CA ILE A 452 -15.42 -9.13 -12.20
C ILE A 452 -16.65 -9.74 -12.89
N ALA A 453 -17.79 -9.09 -12.72
CA ALA A 453 -19.03 -9.45 -13.37
C ALA A 453 -19.20 -8.85 -14.77
N GLN A 454 -18.29 -7.97 -15.19
CA GLN A 454 -18.31 -7.25 -16.48
C GLN A 454 -19.62 -6.46 -16.70
N VAL A 455 -20.14 -5.84 -15.63
CA VAL A 455 -21.40 -5.09 -15.65
C VAL A 455 -21.36 -3.91 -16.61
N ASP A 456 -20.24 -3.18 -16.69
CA ASP A 456 -20.13 -2.01 -17.55
C ASP A 456 -20.16 -2.35 -19.06
N GLY A 457 -19.95 -3.62 -19.42
CA GLY A 457 -20.13 -4.11 -20.78
C GLY A 457 -21.60 -4.32 -21.19
N THR A 458 -22.55 -4.05 -20.29
CA THR A 458 -23.99 -4.28 -20.51
C THR A 458 -24.78 -2.96 -20.45
N LEU A 459 -25.83 -2.82 -21.27
CA LEU A 459 -26.65 -1.61 -21.34
C LEU A 459 -27.54 -1.44 -20.10
N GLU A 460 -27.51 -0.26 -19.46
CA GLU A 460 -28.39 0.09 -18.35
C GLU A 460 -29.86 0.18 -18.80
N PHE A 461 -30.78 -0.37 -18.01
CA PHE A 461 -32.21 -0.29 -18.30
C PHE A 461 -32.76 1.08 -17.90
N THR A 462 -32.97 1.97 -18.88
CA THR A 462 -33.54 3.31 -18.63
C THR A 462 -35.07 3.23 -18.54
N LEU A 463 -35.62 3.31 -17.32
CA LEU A 463 -37.05 3.56 -17.11
C LEU A 463 -37.36 5.03 -17.44
N VAL A 464 -38.15 5.25 -18.50
CA VAL A 464 -38.82 6.54 -18.75
C VAL A 464 -39.69 6.83 -17.52
N SER A 465 -39.20 7.67 -16.61
CA SER A 465 -40.03 8.27 -15.57
C SER A 465 -41.09 9.12 -16.26
N SER A 466 -42.35 8.70 -16.12
CA SER A 466 -43.55 9.43 -16.53
C SER A 466 -43.77 10.67 -15.64
N VAL A 467 -42.80 11.58 -15.64
CA VAL A 467 -42.89 12.89 -15.00
C VAL A 467 -42.32 13.88 -16.01
N ASN A 468 -43.21 14.64 -16.68
CA ASN A 468 -42.96 15.74 -17.64
C ASN A 468 -43.24 15.47 -19.13
N LEU A 469 -44.39 14.90 -19.49
CA LEU A 469 -44.96 15.15 -20.82
C LEU A 469 -46.21 16.06 -20.72
N PRO A 470 -46.33 17.14 -21.52
CA PRO A 470 -47.47 18.04 -21.50
C PRO A 470 -48.80 17.34 -21.83
N ALA A 471 -49.89 17.84 -21.24
CA ALA A 471 -51.23 17.25 -21.20
C ALA A 471 -51.97 17.04 -22.55
N GLU A 472 -51.33 17.28 -23.70
CA GLU A 472 -51.99 17.17 -25.02
C GLU A 472 -51.80 15.82 -25.73
N ILE A 473 -50.98 14.90 -25.21
CA ILE A 473 -50.77 13.55 -25.80
C ILE A 473 -51.60 12.47 -25.07
N GLN A 474 -52.40 12.85 -24.06
CA GLN A 474 -53.15 11.94 -23.18
C GLN A 474 -54.46 11.38 -23.76
N ARG A 475 -54.67 11.43 -25.08
CA ARG A 475 -55.79 10.73 -25.72
C ARG A 475 -55.24 9.85 -26.82
N THR A 476 -55.61 8.56 -26.76
CA THR A 476 -55.21 7.43 -27.61
C THR A 476 -53.88 6.76 -27.25
N VAL A 477 -53.83 6.11 -26.09
CA VAL A 477 -52.95 4.94 -25.92
C VAL A 477 -53.84 3.78 -25.50
N ASP A 478 -54.07 2.88 -26.44
CA ASP A 478 -54.72 1.59 -26.25
C ASP A 478 -53.87 0.79 -25.25
N LEU A 479 -54.46 0.40 -24.12
CA LEU A 479 -53.76 -0.29 -23.01
C LEU A 479 -53.59 -1.79 -23.26
N ASN A 480 -53.66 -2.24 -24.53
CA ASN A 480 -53.66 -3.66 -24.90
C ASN A 480 -52.59 -4.07 -25.93
N ASP A 481 -51.52 -3.30 -26.14
CA ASP A 481 -50.51 -3.65 -27.15
C ASP A 481 -49.11 -3.99 -26.59
N THR A 482 -48.77 -5.27 -26.75
CA THR A 482 -47.47 -5.97 -26.69
C THR A 482 -46.90 -6.36 -25.30
N PRO A 483 -46.75 -7.68 -25.02
CA PRO A 483 -46.04 -8.17 -23.84
C PRO A 483 -44.56 -7.76 -23.90
N PHE A 484 -44.02 -7.30 -22.78
CA PHE A 484 -42.60 -6.99 -22.63
C PHE A 484 -41.75 -8.21 -23.01
N THR A 485 -41.07 -8.14 -24.15
CA THR A 485 -40.16 -9.19 -24.63
C THR A 485 -38.74 -8.84 -24.17
N MET A 486 -38.21 -9.60 -23.21
CA MET A 486 -36.83 -9.44 -22.77
C MET A 486 -35.86 -9.74 -23.91
N LYS A 487 -35.17 -8.69 -24.39
CA LYS A 487 -34.05 -8.82 -25.31
C LYS A 487 -32.88 -9.56 -24.65
N GLU A 488 -32.05 -10.19 -25.48
CA GLU A 488 -30.83 -10.87 -25.04
C GLU A 488 -29.89 -9.95 -24.23
N GLU A 489 -29.86 -8.66 -24.59
CA GLU A 489 -29.15 -7.60 -23.85
C GLU A 489 -29.61 -7.49 -22.40
N HIS A 490 -30.91 -7.57 -22.13
CA HIS A 490 -31.46 -7.52 -20.76
C HIS A 490 -31.12 -8.79 -19.98
N LEU A 491 -31.09 -9.95 -20.64
CA LEU A 491 -30.65 -11.19 -20.01
C LEU A 491 -29.15 -11.15 -19.67
N ALA A 492 -28.33 -10.57 -20.55
CA ALA A 492 -26.91 -10.36 -20.29
C ALA A 492 -26.69 -9.40 -19.11
N ARG A 493 -27.39 -8.26 -19.08
CA ARG A 493 -27.39 -7.30 -17.96
C ARG A 493 -27.81 -7.97 -16.66
N MET A 494 -28.90 -8.72 -16.66
CA MET A 494 -29.40 -9.44 -15.48
C MET A 494 -28.42 -10.50 -14.99
N ARG A 495 -27.78 -11.26 -15.89
CA ARG A 495 -26.71 -12.20 -15.54
C ARG A 495 -25.51 -11.49 -14.92
N ALA A 496 -25.08 -10.37 -15.49
CA ALA A 496 -23.98 -9.57 -14.96
C ALA A 496 -24.29 -9.03 -13.55
N LEU A 497 -25.45 -8.38 -13.36
CA LEU A 497 -25.85 -7.85 -12.06
C LEU A 497 -26.04 -8.96 -11.01
N SER A 498 -26.63 -10.10 -11.39
CA SER A 498 -26.76 -11.25 -10.49
C SER A 498 -25.38 -11.77 -10.05
N LYS A 499 -24.42 -11.84 -10.97
CA LYS A 499 -23.03 -12.21 -10.67
C LYS A 499 -22.36 -11.18 -9.77
N THR A 500 -22.60 -9.88 -9.95
CA THR A 500 -22.09 -8.82 -9.04
C THR A 500 -22.59 -9.02 -7.62
N VAL A 501 -23.89 -9.29 -7.45
CA VAL A 501 -24.48 -9.54 -6.14
C VAL A 501 -23.89 -10.79 -5.49
N GLU A 502 -23.67 -11.85 -6.28
CA GLU A 502 -23.04 -13.08 -5.81
C GLU A 502 -21.58 -12.86 -5.36
N VAL A 503 -20.78 -12.15 -6.17
CA VAL A 503 -19.40 -11.76 -5.82
C VAL A 503 -19.40 -10.90 -4.55
N GLY A 504 -20.33 -9.95 -4.44
CA GLY A 504 -20.53 -9.15 -3.24
C GLY A 504 -20.84 -10.00 -2.00
N LYS A 505 -21.76 -10.95 -2.09
CA LYS A 505 -22.08 -11.90 -1.01
C LYS A 505 -20.90 -12.81 -0.64
N ARG A 506 -20.06 -13.13 -1.62
CA ARG A 506 -18.91 -14.03 -1.46
C ARG A 506 -17.74 -13.37 -0.76
N PHE A 507 -17.32 -12.21 -1.23
CA PHE A 507 -16.09 -11.55 -0.79
C PHE A 507 -16.35 -10.35 0.14
N PHE A 508 -17.56 -9.77 0.12
CA PHE A 508 -17.95 -8.61 0.93
C PHE A 508 -19.24 -8.89 1.72
N PRO A 509 -19.29 -9.95 2.55
CA PRO A 509 -20.53 -10.38 3.21
C PRO A 509 -21.13 -9.33 4.14
N ARG A 510 -20.29 -8.55 4.84
CA ARG A 510 -20.76 -7.46 5.73
C ARG A 510 -21.46 -6.35 4.95
N CYS A 511 -20.85 -5.89 3.85
CA CYS A 511 -21.46 -4.93 2.93
C CYS A 511 -22.77 -5.48 2.35
N SER A 512 -22.77 -6.75 1.91
CA SER A 512 -23.98 -7.37 1.38
C SER A 512 -25.10 -7.43 2.40
N LYS A 513 -24.82 -7.74 3.67
CA LYS A 513 -25.83 -7.80 4.74
C LYS A 513 -26.48 -6.44 4.98
N VAL A 514 -25.68 -5.37 4.98
CA VAL A 514 -26.20 -3.99 5.06
C VAL A 514 -27.11 -3.71 3.87
N LEU A 515 -26.67 -4.03 2.65
CA LEU A 515 -27.49 -3.86 1.45
C LEU A 515 -28.77 -4.70 1.47
N ASP A 516 -28.72 -5.95 1.92
CA ASP A 516 -29.89 -6.82 2.08
C ASP A 516 -30.91 -6.16 3.04
N THR A 517 -30.45 -5.64 4.18
CA THR A 517 -31.31 -4.95 5.15
C THR A 517 -32.01 -3.74 4.53
N ILE A 518 -31.27 -2.89 3.81
CA ILE A 518 -31.83 -1.69 3.17
C ILE A 518 -32.83 -2.06 2.06
N MET A 519 -32.51 -3.08 1.26
CA MET A 519 -33.37 -3.51 0.15
C MET A 519 -34.67 -4.15 0.64
N ASP A 520 -34.65 -4.85 1.77
CA ASP A 520 -35.84 -5.45 2.38
C ASP A 520 -36.76 -4.36 2.98
N ASP A 521 -36.19 -3.31 3.59
CA ASP A 521 -36.95 -2.17 4.13
C ASP A 521 -37.63 -1.32 3.02
N GLU A 522 -37.06 -1.24 1.81
CA GLU A 522 -37.71 -0.56 0.67
C GLU A 522 -38.84 -1.37 0.03
N ALA A 523 -38.84 -2.70 0.16
CA ALA A 523 -39.89 -3.56 -0.37
C ALA A 523 -41.24 -3.36 0.37
N GLU A 524 -41.21 -3.02 1.65
CA GLU A 524 -42.42 -2.66 2.42
C GLU A 524 -43.01 -1.30 1.96
N MET A 525 -42.16 -0.39 1.48
CA MET A 525 -42.57 0.97 1.09
C MET A 525 -43.24 1.06 -0.29
N ALA A 526 -43.08 0.08 -1.17
CA ALA A 526 -43.79 0.04 -2.46
C ALA A 526 -45.32 -0.11 -2.30
N SER A 527 -45.81 -0.47 -1.10
CA SER A 527 -47.23 -0.56 -0.77
C SER A 527 -47.85 0.75 -0.25
N LEU A 528 -47.03 1.77 0.06
CA LEU A 528 -47.44 3.03 0.67
C LEU A 528 -47.12 4.21 -0.27
N GLY A 529 -48.07 4.50 -1.13
CA GLY A 529 -48.00 5.64 -2.03
C GLY A 529 -48.00 6.98 -1.28
N ARG A 530 -46.99 7.81 -1.61
CA ARG A 530 -46.83 9.26 -1.33
C ARG A 530 -46.06 9.66 -0.06
N ASP A 531 -44.74 9.44 -0.04
CA ASP A 531 -43.87 10.09 0.94
C ASP A 531 -43.02 11.21 0.31
N THR A 532 -43.10 12.37 0.94
CA THR A 532 -42.54 13.65 0.51
C THR A 532 -40.99 13.66 0.53
N SER A 533 -40.36 14.51 -0.30
CA SER A 533 -38.90 14.62 -0.45
C SER A 533 -38.11 14.79 0.87
N ALA A 534 -38.73 15.28 1.93
CA ALA A 534 -38.08 15.44 3.24
C ALA A 534 -37.90 14.11 3.98
N GLU A 535 -38.84 13.19 3.81
CA GLU A 535 -38.83 11.89 4.49
C GLU A 535 -37.78 10.95 3.88
N LYS A 536 -37.63 10.99 2.55
CA LYS A 536 -36.50 10.35 1.84
C LYS A 536 -35.14 10.85 2.33
N LYS A 537 -34.99 12.16 2.57
CA LYS A 537 -33.73 12.72 3.10
C LYS A 537 -33.44 12.25 4.52
N ARG A 538 -34.45 12.20 5.39
CA ARG A 538 -34.29 11.66 6.75
C ARG A 538 -33.89 10.19 6.72
N ARG A 539 -34.59 9.37 5.93
CA ARG A 539 -34.26 7.94 5.78
C ARG A 539 -32.85 7.73 5.20
N PHE A 540 -32.40 8.58 4.27
CA PHE A 540 -31.01 8.53 3.80
C PHE A 540 -30.00 8.82 4.92
N HIS A 541 -30.28 9.77 5.81
CA HIS A 541 -29.43 10.03 6.98
C HIS A 541 -29.50 8.87 7.98
N ASP A 542 -30.68 8.33 8.26
CA ASP A 542 -30.85 7.18 9.17
C ASP A 542 -30.11 5.93 8.65
N LEU A 543 -30.11 5.71 7.33
CA LEU A 543 -29.35 4.66 6.67
C LEU A 543 -27.85 4.93 6.73
N GLN A 544 -27.42 6.18 6.53
CA GLN A 544 -26.02 6.58 6.70
C GLN A 544 -25.55 6.35 8.14
N ASP A 545 -26.39 6.64 9.14
CA ASP A 545 -26.13 6.38 10.55
C ASP A 545 -26.09 4.88 10.87
N LEU A 546 -26.99 4.07 10.27
CA LEU A 546 -26.96 2.61 10.38
C LEU A 546 -25.67 2.01 9.79
N VAL A 547 -25.24 2.50 8.62
CA VAL A 547 -23.97 2.12 7.98
C VAL A 547 -22.80 2.52 8.88
N GLN A 548 -22.80 3.74 9.43
CA GLN A 548 -21.75 4.23 10.32
C GLN A 548 -21.69 3.43 11.62
N LYS A 549 -22.84 3.07 12.17
CA LYS A 549 -22.94 2.21 13.35
C LYS A 549 -22.35 0.84 13.07
N ALA A 550 -22.74 0.20 11.96
CA ALA A 550 -22.17 -1.09 11.56
C ALA A 550 -20.64 -1.00 11.37
N PHE A 551 -20.14 0.10 10.79
CA PHE A 551 -18.71 0.36 10.65
C PHE A 551 -17.98 0.50 12.01
N SER A 552 -18.60 1.20 12.97
CA SER A 552 -18.04 1.36 14.32
C SER A 552 -18.03 0.05 15.11
N GLU A 553 -19.08 -0.77 14.97
CA GLU A 553 -19.17 -2.10 15.57
C GLU A 553 -18.10 -3.04 14.98
N ASP A 554 -17.84 -2.94 13.68
CA ASP A 554 -16.79 -3.67 12.98
C ASP A 554 -15.38 -3.32 13.48
N LYS A 555 -15.14 -2.03 13.77
CA LYS A 555 -13.88 -1.56 14.36
C LYS A 555 -13.66 -2.20 15.74
N GLU A 556 -14.68 -2.18 16.59
CA GLU A 556 -14.59 -2.78 17.92
C GLU A 556 -14.48 -4.32 17.88
N GLU A 557 -15.16 -5.00 16.95
CA GLU A 557 -15.08 -6.45 16.81
C GLU A 557 -13.71 -6.88 16.30
N ASN A 558 -13.13 -6.15 15.34
CA ASN A 558 -11.77 -6.40 14.85
C ASN A 558 -10.72 -6.14 15.96
N ASP A 559 -10.86 -5.05 16.73
CA ASP A 559 -9.97 -4.76 17.86
C ASP A 559 -10.09 -5.84 18.96
N ARG A 560 -11.31 -6.32 19.25
CA ARG A 560 -11.54 -7.44 20.18
C ARG A 560 -11.00 -8.76 19.65
N SER A 561 -11.03 -8.99 18.34
CA SER A 561 -10.51 -10.21 17.71
C SER A 561 -8.99 -10.22 17.70
N ALA A 562 -8.35 -9.07 17.49
CA ALA A 562 -6.89 -8.89 17.63
C ALA A 562 -6.44 -9.04 19.09
N ALA A 563 -7.23 -8.56 20.06
CA ALA A 563 -6.94 -8.71 21.49
C ALA A 563 -7.25 -10.11 22.07
N ARG A 564 -7.93 -10.98 21.31
CA ARG A 564 -8.34 -12.34 21.73
C ARG A 564 -7.61 -13.44 20.96
N SER A 565 -6.31 -13.29 20.76
CA SER A 565 -5.42 -14.44 20.51
C SER A 565 -4.98 -15.03 21.85
N PRO A 566 -5.19 -16.35 22.10
CA PRO A 566 -4.94 -16.94 23.41
C PRO A 566 -3.43 -17.05 23.69
N SER A 567 -2.95 -16.28 24.66
CA SER A 567 -1.69 -16.55 25.35
C SER A 567 -1.81 -17.84 26.15
N SER A 568 -1.42 -18.97 25.56
CA SER A 568 -1.35 -20.27 26.24
C SER A 568 0.05 -20.87 26.13
N SER A 569 0.89 -20.64 27.15
CA SER A 569 1.79 -21.64 27.76
C SER A 569 2.82 -20.96 28.68
N SER A 570 2.48 -20.77 29.96
CA SER A 570 3.48 -20.57 31.01
C SER A 570 3.51 -21.83 31.88
N THR A 571 4.40 -22.76 31.53
CA THR A 571 4.77 -23.90 32.36
C THR A 571 5.57 -23.41 33.56
N THR A 572 5.08 -23.74 34.74
CA THR A 572 5.68 -23.52 36.05
C THR A 572 6.99 -24.30 36.22
N THR A 573 8.10 -23.61 36.45
CA THR A 573 9.29 -24.17 37.11
C THR A 573 9.70 -23.26 38.26
N THR A 574 9.34 -23.71 39.46
CA THR A 574 9.78 -23.18 40.75
C THR A 574 11.27 -23.42 40.93
N SER A 575 12.07 -22.36 41.07
CA SER A 575 13.36 -22.45 41.77
C SER A 575 13.80 -21.09 42.35
N ILE A 576 14.08 -21.14 43.66
CA ILE A 576 15.04 -20.32 44.42
C ILE A 576 14.55 -18.92 44.87
N GLY A 577 14.26 -18.82 46.17
CA GLY A 577 14.05 -17.54 46.84
C GLY A 577 13.64 -17.65 48.31
N ALA A 578 14.36 -18.42 49.13
CA ALA A 578 14.20 -18.38 50.59
C ALA A 578 15.51 -17.92 51.25
N VAL A 579 15.59 -16.61 51.46
CA VAL A 579 16.49 -15.99 52.43
C VAL A 579 15.80 -16.05 53.80
N ARG A 580 16.49 -16.57 54.82
CA ARG A 580 16.23 -16.25 56.23
C ARG A 580 17.55 -15.94 56.94
N PRO A 581 17.57 -14.94 57.85
CA PRO A 581 18.80 -14.34 58.34
C PRO A 581 19.29 -14.98 59.66
N ARG A 582 20.57 -14.78 59.95
CA ARG A 582 21.07 -14.73 61.32
C ARG A 582 20.97 -13.28 61.82
N ARG A 583 20.33 -13.17 62.99
CA ARG A 583 20.00 -12.00 63.84
C ARG A 583 18.81 -11.16 63.42
#